data_AF-A0A1G2EGE2-F1
#
_entry.id   AF-A0A1G2EGE2-F1
#
_cell.length_a   1.000
_cell.length_b   1.000
_cell.length_c   1.000
_cell.angle_alpha   90.00
_cell.angle_beta   90.00
_cell.angle_gamma   90.00
#
_symmetry.space_group_name_H-M   'P 1'
#
loop_
_entity.id
_entity.type
_entity.pdbx_description
1 polymer ?
#
loop_
_entity_poly.entity_id
_entity_poly.type
_entity_poly.pdbx_seq_one_letter_code
_entity_poly.pdbx_strand_id
1 'polypeptide(L)'
;MEKIKNFAWNILFPKFCANCGAEGTYLCPDCLSLIEIFERQYCPFCFSSRAVADGKTCRHCHRTKKLNGLFCATSYDNFIVKKIICQLKYEPFVRELARPLSSLIITHLAFLKKQSFFENCLLIPIPLHIKKHKFRGFNQAEEIAKKLSSVMKIPINDKALIKIKKTPAQTELNNKKRRENIKNV
;
A
#
# COMPACT_ATOMS: atom_id res chain seq x y z
N MET A 1 19.19 -4.34 -28.03
CA MET A 1 17.81 -4.72 -28.43
C MET A 1 16.74 -4.23 -27.44
N GLU A 2 16.94 -4.38 -26.14
CA GLU A 2 15.95 -3.99 -25.10
C GLU A 2 15.63 -2.48 -25.07
N LYS A 3 16.64 -1.62 -25.25
CA LYS A 3 16.47 -0.16 -25.34
C LYS A 3 15.59 0.29 -26.53
N ILE A 4 15.73 -0.36 -27.68
CA ILE A 4 14.96 -0.03 -28.90
C ILE A 4 13.50 -0.47 -28.75
N LYS A 5 13.27 -1.65 -28.17
CA LYS A 5 11.92 -2.12 -27.82
C LYS A 5 11.24 -1.19 -26.80
N ASN A 6 11.96 -0.78 -25.75
CA ASN A 6 11.43 0.17 -24.77
C ASN A 6 11.14 1.55 -25.37
N PHE A 7 11.97 2.01 -26.30
CA PHE A 7 11.75 3.27 -27.01
C PHE A 7 10.48 3.22 -27.86
N ALA A 8 10.29 2.18 -28.68
CA ALA A 8 9.08 2.00 -29.49
C ALA A 8 7.81 1.85 -28.62
N TRP A 9 7.89 1.12 -27.50
CA TRP A 9 6.78 1.00 -26.54
C TRP A 9 6.41 2.33 -25.88
N ASN A 10 7.40 3.15 -25.52
CA ASN A 10 7.13 4.46 -24.91
C ASN A 10 6.47 5.43 -25.90
N ILE A 11 6.73 5.30 -27.21
CA ILE A 11 6.05 6.11 -28.24
C ILE A 11 4.59 5.68 -28.41
N LEU A 12 4.32 4.37 -28.46
CA LEU A 12 2.97 3.84 -28.68
C LEU A 12 2.10 3.89 -27.42
N PHE A 13 2.72 3.77 -26.24
CA PHE A 13 2.06 3.72 -24.94
C PHE A 13 2.81 4.62 -23.93
N PRO A 14 2.80 5.94 -24.17
CA PRO A 14 3.46 6.88 -23.28
C PRO A 14 2.85 6.82 -21.87
N LYS A 15 3.73 6.93 -20.88
CA LYS A 15 3.35 6.96 -19.47
C LYS A 15 3.12 8.40 -19.08
N PHE A 16 2.01 8.69 -18.43
CA PHE A 16 1.74 10.03 -17.93
C PHE A 16 1.52 9.99 -16.42
N CYS A 17 2.05 11.01 -15.74
CA CYS A 17 1.89 11.20 -14.32
C CYS A 17 0.40 11.28 -14.01
N ALA A 18 -0.06 10.43 -13.09
CA ALA A 18 -1.46 10.38 -12.71
C ALA A 18 -1.94 11.73 -12.16
N ASN A 19 -1.07 12.57 -11.62
CA ASN A 19 -1.43 13.88 -11.08
C ASN A 19 -1.34 15.01 -12.11
N CYS A 20 -0.13 15.36 -12.57
CA CYS A 20 0.13 16.54 -13.40
C CYS A 20 0.16 16.27 -14.92
N GLY A 21 0.11 15.01 -15.35
CA GLY A 21 0.16 14.65 -16.77
C GLY A 21 1.55 14.69 -17.41
N ALA A 22 2.62 14.99 -16.66
CA ALA A 22 3.99 14.93 -17.17
C ALA A 22 4.33 13.53 -17.72
N GLU A 23 5.00 13.48 -18.87
CA GLU A 23 5.38 12.21 -19.52
C GLU A 23 6.54 11.51 -18.79
N GLY A 24 6.57 10.18 -18.86
CA GLY A 24 7.71 9.33 -18.49
C GLY A 24 7.43 8.37 -17.34
N THR A 25 6.64 8.77 -16.34
CA THR A 25 6.30 7.92 -15.18
C THR A 25 4.84 8.10 -14.75
N TYR A 26 4.26 7.09 -14.11
CA TYR A 26 2.89 7.17 -13.59
C TYR A 26 2.73 8.04 -12.33
N LEU A 27 3.85 8.41 -11.68
CA LEU A 27 3.90 9.47 -10.68
C LEU A 27 5.30 10.10 -10.74
N CYS A 28 5.38 11.35 -11.20
CA CYS A 28 6.66 12.05 -11.34
C CYS A 28 7.25 12.45 -9.96
N PRO A 29 8.57 12.69 -9.88
CA PRO A 29 9.23 13.12 -8.65
C PRO A 29 8.60 14.36 -8.01
N ASP A 30 8.22 15.35 -8.82
CA ASP A 30 7.61 16.60 -8.31
C ASP A 30 6.27 16.35 -7.62
N CYS A 31 5.43 15.48 -8.21
CA CYS A 31 4.16 15.10 -7.59
C CYS A 31 4.34 14.19 -6.39
N LEU A 32 5.39 13.35 -6.38
CA LEU A 32 5.75 12.53 -5.24
C LEU A 32 6.19 13.41 -4.05
N SER A 33 6.94 14.50 -4.29
CA SER A 33 7.37 15.42 -3.23
C SER A 33 6.24 16.24 -2.60
N LEU A 34 5.06 16.32 -3.23
CA LEU A 34 3.86 16.96 -2.67
C LEU A 34 3.15 16.07 -1.63
N ILE A 35 3.58 14.83 -1.44
CA ILE A 35 2.97 13.89 -0.50
C ILE A 35 3.70 14.01 0.84
N GLU A 36 3.00 14.52 1.84
CA GLU A 36 3.50 14.56 3.21
C GLU A 36 3.65 13.14 3.76
N ILE A 37 4.85 12.84 4.26
CA ILE A 37 5.16 11.57 4.93
C ILE A 37 5.16 11.81 6.42
N PHE A 38 4.41 11.00 7.16
CA PHE A 38 4.37 11.12 8.61
C PHE A 38 5.71 10.73 9.22
N GLU A 39 6.25 11.56 10.11
CA GLU A 39 7.49 11.26 10.85
C GLU A 39 7.22 10.59 12.20
N ARG A 40 5.94 10.46 12.58
CA ARG A 40 5.50 9.91 13.86
C ARG A 40 4.32 8.98 13.64
N GLN A 41 4.11 8.08 14.60
CA GLN A 41 2.95 7.20 14.63
C GLN A 41 2.01 7.54 15.77
N TYR A 42 0.72 7.25 15.54
CA TYR A 42 -0.33 7.45 16.52
C TYR A 42 -1.08 6.14 16.75
N CYS A 43 -1.74 6.03 17.90
CA CYS A 43 -2.57 4.88 18.18
C CYS A 43 -3.67 4.76 17.10
N PRO A 44 -3.85 3.59 16.46
CA PRO A 44 -4.79 3.42 15.34
C PRO A 44 -6.27 3.54 15.73
N PHE A 45 -6.58 3.64 17.03
CA PHE A 45 -7.96 3.66 17.54
C PHE A 45 -8.37 5.01 18.11
N CYS A 46 -7.54 5.60 18.98
CA CYS A 46 -7.89 6.86 19.63
C CYS A 46 -7.24 8.08 18.98
N PHE A 47 -6.27 7.89 18.08
CA PHE A 47 -5.53 8.98 17.43
C PHE A 47 -5.07 10.08 18.40
N SER A 48 -4.71 9.69 19.63
CA SER A 48 -4.28 10.66 20.63
C SER A 48 -3.13 11.51 20.09
N SER A 49 -3.10 12.80 20.43
CA SER A 49 -2.01 13.73 20.04
C SER A 49 -0.61 13.27 20.48
N ARG A 50 -0.52 12.33 21.41
CA ARG A 50 0.72 11.66 21.78
C ARG A 50 1.10 10.58 20.77
N ALA A 51 2.29 10.74 20.21
CA ALA A 51 2.90 9.71 19.38
C ALA A 51 3.14 8.42 20.19
N VAL A 52 3.00 7.28 19.53
CA VAL A 52 3.26 5.95 20.08
C VAL A 52 4.53 5.37 19.49
N ALA A 53 5.31 4.68 20.31
CA ALA A 53 6.48 3.94 19.84
C ALA A 53 6.03 2.79 18.93
N ASP A 54 6.73 2.61 17.81
CA ASP A 54 6.55 1.49 16.86
C ASP A 54 5.13 1.31 16.32
N GLY A 55 4.33 2.39 16.27
CA GLY A 55 2.93 2.28 15.82
C GLY A 55 2.04 1.45 16.74
N LYS A 56 2.47 1.19 17.98
CA LYS A 56 1.76 0.33 18.93
C LYS A 56 0.39 0.89 19.30
N THR A 57 -0.56 -0.01 19.50
CA THR A 57 -1.82 0.34 20.14
C THR A 57 -1.56 0.77 21.59
N CYS A 58 -2.11 1.94 21.98
CA CYS A 58 -1.88 2.47 23.32
C CYS A 58 -2.50 1.55 24.40
N ARG A 59 -1.97 1.63 25.64
CA ARG A 59 -2.42 0.81 26.77
C ARG A 59 -3.94 0.87 26.99
N HIS A 60 -4.55 2.04 26.81
CA HIS A 60 -5.99 2.21 26.95
C HIS A 60 -6.76 1.39 25.90
N CYS A 61 -6.40 1.52 24.61
CA CYS A 61 -7.09 0.82 23.53
C CYS A 61 -6.79 -0.68 23.51
N HIS A 62 -5.61 -1.11 23.95
CA HIS A 62 -5.23 -2.53 24.00
C HIS A 62 -6.12 -3.36 24.93
N ARG A 63 -6.82 -2.73 25.89
CA ARG A 63 -7.78 -3.44 26.77
C ARG A 63 -8.99 -4.01 26.02
N THR A 64 -9.36 -3.41 24.89
CA THR A 64 -10.57 -3.79 24.14
C THR A 64 -10.31 -4.14 22.67
N LYS A 65 -9.14 -3.80 22.14
CA LYS A 65 -8.77 -3.98 20.74
C LYS A 65 -7.62 -4.99 20.61
N LYS A 66 -7.64 -5.78 19.54
CA LYS A 66 -6.70 -6.88 19.31
C LYS A 66 -5.53 -6.56 18.37
N LEU A 67 -5.56 -5.43 17.68
CA LEU A 67 -4.47 -5.04 16.77
C LEU A 67 -3.27 -4.57 17.59
N ASN A 68 -2.09 -5.18 17.42
CA ASN A 68 -0.90 -4.80 18.19
C ASN A 68 -0.34 -3.43 17.77
N GLY A 69 -0.42 -3.08 16.48
CA GLY A 69 0.03 -1.79 15.98
C GLY A 69 -0.31 -1.57 14.50
N LEU A 70 -0.07 -0.35 14.04
CA LEU A 70 -0.26 0.10 12.66
C LEU A 70 0.84 1.11 12.32
N PHE A 71 1.43 0.95 11.13
CA PHE A 71 2.26 1.99 10.53
C PHE A 71 1.46 2.66 9.41
N CYS A 72 1.32 3.98 9.49
CA CYS A 72 0.72 4.82 8.48
C CYS A 72 1.78 5.76 7.89
N ALA A 73 2.08 5.65 6.60
CA ALA A 73 3.13 6.43 5.96
C ALA A 73 2.69 7.84 5.56
N THR A 74 1.42 8.02 5.19
CA THR A 74 0.86 9.26 4.66
C THR A 74 -0.65 9.29 4.89
N SER A 75 -1.25 10.47 4.83
CA SER A 75 -2.71 10.61 4.78
C SER A 75 -3.29 10.00 3.51
N TYR A 76 -4.38 9.25 3.64
CA TYR A 76 -5.21 8.80 2.52
C TYR A 76 -6.07 9.94 1.93
N ASP A 77 -6.28 11.02 2.70
CA ASP A 77 -7.03 12.18 2.24
C ASP A 77 -6.21 13.05 1.27
N ASN A 78 -4.89 12.83 1.21
CA ASN A 78 -4.08 13.41 0.13
C ASN A 78 -4.59 12.89 -1.23
N PHE A 79 -5.00 13.83 -2.08
CA PHE A 79 -5.66 13.51 -3.34
C PHE A 79 -4.77 12.71 -4.31
N ILE A 80 -3.46 12.96 -4.31
CA ILE A 80 -2.49 12.22 -5.14
C ILE A 80 -2.42 10.77 -4.67
N VAL A 81 -2.29 10.55 -3.35
CA VAL A 81 -2.25 9.22 -2.73
C VAL A 81 -3.53 8.44 -3.06
N LYS A 82 -4.69 9.06 -2.89
CA LYS A 82 -5.98 8.45 -3.23
C LYS A 82 -6.06 8.06 -4.70
N LYS A 83 -5.60 8.93 -5.60
CA LYS A 83 -5.60 8.70 -7.06
C LYS A 83 -4.72 7.52 -7.45
N ILE A 84 -3.47 7.47 -6.95
CA ILE A 84 -2.55 6.38 -7.30
C ILE A 84 -2.95 5.04 -6.66
N ILE A 85 -3.51 5.04 -5.44
CA ILE A 85 -4.09 3.83 -4.83
C ILE A 85 -5.28 3.34 -5.64
N CYS A 86 -6.11 4.26 -6.16
CA CYS A 86 -7.25 3.91 -7.00
C CYS A 86 -6.78 3.23 -8.29
N GLN A 87 -5.88 3.86 -9.05
CA GLN A 87 -5.35 3.31 -10.30
C GLN A 87 -4.56 2.01 -10.11
N LEU A 88 -3.99 1.77 -8.93
CA LEU A 88 -3.35 0.49 -8.60
C LEU A 88 -4.39 -0.61 -8.33
N LYS A 89 -5.56 -0.28 -7.77
CA LYS A 89 -6.58 -1.25 -7.33
C LYS A 89 -7.72 -1.45 -8.34
N TYR A 90 -7.97 -0.49 -9.20
CA TYR A 90 -9.08 -0.44 -10.15
C TYR A 90 -8.55 -0.12 -11.53
N GLU A 91 -9.37 -0.32 -12.55
CA GLU A 91 -8.98 0.03 -13.91
C GLU A 91 -8.48 1.48 -13.95
N PRO A 92 -7.33 1.73 -14.61
CA PRO A 92 -6.67 0.88 -15.62
C PRO A 92 -5.64 -0.14 -15.08
N PHE A 93 -5.57 -0.39 -13.77
CA PHE A 93 -4.67 -1.39 -13.15
C PHE A 93 -3.17 -1.14 -13.38
N VAL A 94 -2.70 0.05 -12.98
CA VAL A 94 -1.31 0.45 -13.16
C VAL A 94 -0.41 -0.17 -12.09
N ARG A 95 0.11 -1.38 -12.35
CA ARG A 95 0.99 -2.13 -11.42
C ARG A 95 2.20 -1.31 -10.96
N GLU A 96 2.79 -0.51 -11.84
CA GLU A 96 3.99 0.28 -11.55
C GLU A 96 3.79 1.31 -10.42
N LEU A 97 2.54 1.71 -10.12
CA LEU A 97 2.24 2.60 -8.98
C LEU A 97 2.53 1.96 -7.62
N ALA A 98 2.74 0.64 -7.55
CA ALA A 98 3.25 0.00 -6.34
C ALA A 98 4.63 0.55 -5.94
N ARG A 99 5.45 1.00 -6.90
CA ARG A 99 6.79 1.55 -6.64
C ARG A 99 6.74 2.84 -5.80
N PRO A 100 6.10 3.94 -6.24
CA PRO A 100 6.03 5.16 -5.45
C PRO A 100 5.33 4.94 -4.10
N LEU A 101 4.26 4.12 -4.06
CA LEU A 101 3.59 3.79 -2.79
C LEU A 101 4.51 3.06 -1.81
N SER A 102 5.34 2.14 -2.31
CA SER A 102 6.35 1.47 -1.48
C SER A 102 7.43 2.45 -1.02
N SER A 103 7.86 3.37 -1.88
CA SER A 103 8.83 4.41 -1.50
C SER A 103 8.33 5.27 -0.35
N LEU A 104 7.05 5.67 -0.35
CA LEU A 104 6.45 6.40 0.78
C LEU A 104 6.56 5.61 2.09
N ILE A 105 6.25 4.31 2.04
CA ILE A 105 6.35 3.42 3.21
C ILE A 105 7.82 3.26 3.67
N ILE A 106 8.75 3.06 2.75
CA ILE A 106 10.18 2.91 3.07
C ILE A 106 10.72 4.17 3.73
N THR A 107 10.48 5.34 3.12
CA THR A 107 10.91 6.63 3.66
C THR A 107 10.32 6.86 5.05
N HIS A 108 9.03 6.56 5.22
CA HIS A 108 8.39 6.60 6.52
C HIS A 108 9.07 5.73 7.57
N LEU A 109 9.36 4.47 7.25
CA LEU A 109 10.05 3.54 8.17
C LEU A 109 11.49 3.96 8.45
N ALA A 110 12.15 4.62 7.49
CA ALA A 110 13.48 5.19 7.66
C ALA A 110 13.47 6.38 8.65
N PHE A 111 12.48 7.29 8.56
CA PHE A 111 12.33 8.38 9.53
C PHE A 111 12.14 7.86 10.97
N LEU A 112 11.40 6.76 11.12
CA LEU A 112 11.21 6.11 12.42
C LEU A 112 12.41 5.28 12.89
N LYS A 113 13.48 5.18 12.09
CA LYS A 113 14.66 4.33 12.34
C LYS A 113 14.28 2.87 12.63
N LYS A 114 13.34 2.30 11.85
CA LYS A 114 12.75 0.98 12.11
C LYS A 114 13.41 -0.19 11.39
N GLN A 115 14.63 -0.03 10.88
CA GLN A 115 15.31 -1.12 10.19
C GLN A 115 15.43 -2.37 11.08
N SER A 116 15.91 -2.22 12.32
CA SER A 116 16.11 -3.34 13.25
C SER A 116 14.82 -3.90 13.83
N PHE A 117 13.75 -3.11 13.87
CA PHE A 117 12.44 -3.55 14.38
C PHE A 117 11.90 -4.75 13.59
N PHE A 118 12.23 -4.85 12.30
CA PHE A 118 11.72 -5.89 11.40
C PHE A 118 12.70 -7.04 11.12
N GLU A 119 13.86 -7.10 11.80
CA GLU A 119 14.87 -8.16 11.55
C GLU A 119 14.31 -9.57 11.73
N ASN A 120 13.45 -9.77 12.73
CA ASN A 120 12.81 -11.06 13.02
C ASN A 120 11.35 -11.11 12.56
N CYS A 121 11.01 -10.37 11.50
CA CYS A 121 9.65 -10.29 10.96
C CYS A 121 9.53 -11.02 9.63
N LEU A 122 8.29 -11.40 9.29
CA LEU A 122 7.92 -11.95 7.98
C LEU A 122 6.85 -11.05 7.36
N LEU A 123 7.07 -10.60 6.13
CA LEU A 123 6.07 -9.87 5.36
C LEU A 123 5.07 -10.87 4.77
N ILE A 124 3.80 -10.75 5.16
CA ILE A 124 2.71 -11.55 4.61
C ILE A 124 1.72 -10.60 3.92
N PRO A 125 1.71 -10.52 2.58
CA PRO A 125 0.74 -9.69 1.87
C PRO A 125 -0.65 -10.30 1.97
N ILE A 126 -1.66 -9.45 2.12
CA ILE A 126 -3.06 -9.91 2.17
C ILE A 126 -3.50 -10.35 0.76
N PRO A 127 -3.96 -11.61 0.58
CA PRO A 127 -4.28 -12.16 -0.73
C PRO A 127 -5.56 -11.58 -1.32
N LEU A 128 -5.61 -11.54 -2.65
CA LEU A 128 -6.86 -11.39 -3.40
C LEU A 128 -7.50 -12.76 -3.65
N HIS A 129 -8.82 -12.78 -3.81
CA HIS A 129 -9.50 -13.97 -4.32
C HIS A 129 -9.03 -14.26 -5.76
N ILE A 130 -8.85 -15.53 -6.13
CA ILE A 130 -8.25 -15.95 -7.41
C ILE A 130 -8.87 -15.28 -8.64
N LYS A 131 -10.20 -15.14 -8.69
CA LYS A 131 -10.89 -14.44 -9.79
C LYS A 131 -10.47 -12.97 -9.91
N LYS A 132 -10.31 -12.26 -8.78
CA LYS A 132 -9.90 -10.86 -8.76
C LYS A 132 -8.41 -10.71 -9.09
N HIS A 133 -7.59 -11.67 -8.66
CA HIS A 133 -6.18 -11.73 -9.04
C HIS A 133 -6.03 -11.89 -10.55
N LYS A 134 -6.76 -12.84 -11.17
CA LYS A 134 -6.75 -13.04 -12.63
C LYS A 134 -7.24 -11.81 -13.40
N PHE A 135 -8.32 -11.17 -12.94
CA PHE A 135 -8.87 -9.97 -13.59
C PHE A 135 -7.93 -8.76 -13.52
N ARG A 136 -7.37 -8.47 -12.34
CA ARG A 136 -6.42 -7.36 -12.17
C ARG A 136 -5.03 -7.66 -12.76
N GLY A 137 -4.66 -8.93 -12.83
CA GLY A 137 -3.35 -9.40 -13.25
C GLY A 137 -2.25 -9.31 -12.19
N PHE A 138 -2.53 -8.82 -10.98
CA PHE A 138 -1.59 -8.77 -9.85
C PHE A 138 -2.29 -8.56 -8.50
N ASN A 139 -1.57 -8.82 -7.39
CA ASN A 139 -1.95 -8.40 -6.05
C ASN A 139 -1.18 -7.16 -5.61
N GLN A 140 -1.87 -6.04 -5.43
CA GLN A 140 -1.27 -4.77 -5.02
C GLN A 140 -0.49 -4.84 -3.71
N ALA A 141 -0.96 -5.65 -2.74
CA ALA A 141 -0.28 -5.80 -1.45
C ALA A 141 1.03 -6.59 -1.61
N GLU A 142 1.04 -7.57 -2.51
CA GLU A 142 2.21 -8.37 -2.83
C GLU A 142 3.26 -7.55 -3.59
N GLU A 143 2.85 -6.73 -4.58
CA GLU A 143 3.76 -5.84 -5.30
C GLU A 143 4.45 -4.84 -4.35
N ILE A 144 3.71 -4.29 -3.38
CA ILE A 144 4.27 -3.43 -2.35
C ILE A 144 5.21 -4.23 -1.43
N ALA A 145 4.77 -5.39 -0.94
CA ALA A 145 5.56 -6.22 -0.03
C ALA A 145 6.87 -6.71 -0.67
N LYS A 146 6.88 -7.05 -1.96
CA LYS A 146 8.09 -7.41 -2.72
C LYS A 146 9.10 -6.26 -2.73
N LYS A 147 8.64 -5.02 -2.93
CA LYS A 147 9.51 -3.85 -2.89
C LYS A 147 10.05 -3.59 -1.49
N LEU A 148 9.20 -3.67 -0.46
CA LEU A 148 9.62 -3.57 0.94
C LEU A 148 10.67 -4.63 1.29
N SER A 149 10.43 -5.89 0.95
CA SER A 149 11.36 -7.00 1.16
C SER A 149 12.72 -6.74 0.51
N SER A 150 12.73 -6.27 -0.75
CA SER A 150 13.98 -6.01 -1.47
C SER A 150 14.87 -4.95 -0.83
N VAL A 151 14.27 -3.91 -0.23
CA VAL A 151 14.96 -2.76 0.37
C VAL A 151 15.25 -3.00 1.84
N MET A 152 14.26 -3.45 2.60
CA MET A 152 14.34 -3.65 4.03
C MET A 152 14.98 -4.99 4.43
N LYS A 153 15.21 -5.89 3.47
CA LYS A 153 15.75 -7.24 3.67
C LYS A 153 14.90 -8.12 4.61
N ILE A 154 13.59 -7.85 4.65
CA ILE A 154 12.63 -8.66 5.41
C ILE A 154 12.14 -9.79 4.50
N PRO A 155 12.15 -11.07 4.93
CA PRO A 155 11.61 -12.15 4.12
C PRO A 155 10.12 -11.92 3.84
N ILE A 156 9.66 -12.39 2.68
CA ILE A 156 8.25 -12.34 2.28
C ILE A 156 7.71 -13.76 2.10
N ASN A 157 6.49 -14.00 2.58
CA ASN A 157 5.73 -15.22 2.29
C ASN A 157 4.34 -14.85 1.76
N ASP A 158 4.22 -14.85 0.43
CA ASP A 158 2.99 -14.56 -0.31
C ASP A 158 2.03 -15.77 -0.41
N LYS A 159 2.43 -16.93 0.11
CA LYS A 159 1.64 -18.17 0.13
C LYS A 159 1.09 -18.53 1.51
N ALA A 160 1.46 -17.78 2.56
CA ALA A 160 1.01 -18.02 3.92
C ALA A 160 -0.50 -17.86 4.10
N LEU A 161 -1.14 -17.05 3.25
CA LEU A 161 -2.58 -16.79 3.30
C LEU A 161 -3.21 -17.06 1.94
N ILE A 162 -4.42 -17.63 1.97
CA ILE A 162 -5.26 -17.79 0.79
C ILE A 162 -6.64 -17.17 1.06
N LYS A 163 -7.17 -16.42 0.08
CA LYS A 163 -8.52 -15.88 0.16
C LYS A 163 -9.52 -16.85 -0.47
N ILE A 164 -10.14 -17.69 0.36
CA ILE A 164 -11.10 -18.73 -0.07
C ILE A 164 -12.47 -18.16 -0.48
N LYS A 165 -12.94 -17.10 0.19
CA LYS A 165 -14.28 -16.55 -0.05
C LYS A 165 -14.23 -15.36 -1.01
N LYS A 166 -15.04 -15.41 -2.06
CA LYS A 166 -15.30 -14.24 -2.92
C LYS A 166 -16.27 -13.30 -2.19
N THR A 167 -15.76 -12.16 -1.75
CA THR A 167 -16.54 -11.07 -1.17
C THR A 167 -16.74 -9.95 -2.22
N PRO A 168 -17.93 -9.36 -2.36
CA PRO A 168 -18.14 -8.14 -3.14
C PRO A 168 -17.13 -7.04 -2.83
N ALA A 169 -16.88 -6.15 -3.80
CA ALA A 169 -16.00 -5.02 -3.61
C ALA A 169 -16.60 -4.07 -2.56
N GLN A 170 -15.83 -3.74 -1.51
CA GLN A 170 -16.35 -2.86 -0.46
C GLN A 170 -16.65 -1.43 -0.90
N THR A 171 -16.09 -0.99 -2.03
CA THR A 171 -16.34 0.34 -2.60
C THR A 171 -17.76 0.53 -3.10
N GLU A 172 -18.47 -0.56 -3.42
CA GLU A 172 -19.86 -0.56 -3.88
C GLU A 172 -20.86 -0.72 -2.72
N LEU A 173 -20.37 -0.88 -1.49
CA LEU A 173 -21.19 -1.20 -0.34
C LEU A 173 -21.25 -0.02 0.63
N ASN A 174 -22.44 0.25 1.16
CA ASN A 174 -22.60 1.18 2.29
C ASN A 174 -21.99 0.61 3.58
N ASN A 175 -21.85 1.45 4.62
CA ASN A 175 -21.19 1.08 5.87
C ASN A 175 -21.74 -0.20 6.52
N LYS A 176 -23.06 -0.39 6.51
CA LYS A 176 -23.70 -1.60 7.07
C LYS A 176 -23.32 -2.84 6.26
N LYS A 177 -23.50 -2.79 4.95
CA LYS A 177 -23.15 -3.88 4.03
C LYS A 177 -21.66 -4.19 4.05
N ARG A 178 -20.78 -3.19 4.24
CA ARG A 178 -19.34 -3.41 4.41
C ARG A 178 -19.03 -4.24 5.65
N ARG A 179 -19.67 -3.95 6.79
CA ARG A 179 -19.48 -4.74 8.02
C ARG A 179 -19.97 -6.17 7.83
N GLU A 180 -21.14 -6.35 7.23
CA GLU A 180 -21.69 -7.68 6.92
C GLU A 180 -20.81 -8.46 5.96
N ASN A 181 -20.26 -7.81 4.93
CA ASN A 181 -19.37 -8.43 3.94
C ASN A 181 -18.04 -8.94 4.54
N ILE A 182 -17.62 -8.43 5.70
CA ILE A 182 -16.41 -8.88 6.41
C ILE A 182 -16.75 -9.92 7.49
N LYS A 183 -18.04 -10.14 7.82
CA LYS A 183 -18.41 -11.21 8.76
C LYS A 183 -18.01 -12.57 8.14
N ASN A 184 -17.24 -13.35 8.89
CA ASN A 184 -16.78 -14.70 8.52
C ASN A 184 -15.87 -14.72 7.27
N VAL A 185 -14.92 -13.79 7.22
CA VAL A 185 -13.85 -13.71 6.19
C VAL A 185 -12.50 -13.88 6.85
#